data_AF-A0A1T5E7C7-F1
#
_entry.id   AF-A0A1T5E7C7-F1
#
_cell.length_a   1.000
_cell.length_b   1.000
_cell.length_c   1.000
_cell.angle_alpha   90.00
_cell.angle_beta   90.00
_cell.angle_gamma   90.00
#
_symmetry.space_group_name_H-M   'P 1'
#
loop_
_entity.id
_entity.type
_entity.pdbx_description
1 polymer ?
#
loop_
_entity_poly.entity_id
_entity_poly.type
_entity_poly.pdbx_seq_one_letter_code
_entity_poly.pdbx_strand_id
1 'polypeptide(L)'
;MIWDNVRVMLNYGVGIAFHDVETEEVHNIDSIVSHYNIAQNIITSKLNGRGCKILAEPNGNYDYVKAALVYNPIQLMTAQNNTKDTLYPFKVVSDLNKKLIHRYDNKDPNMYRSIIVDNLISDREKRKAIHVLAHATDYNWVSFLEWINDQYGKDGDDSVWFPSMEEYYEYNYYRIHSKIETAINGNILKIKIRMPAGQYFYYPSITLNLKGIRAENIQSIQTDDVITGFSYGNYEEGTMLNIDCYKYLYERALFFSEQYLANPTDDNSKDAFYFINQLKESDKKNELLRRIGY
;
A
#
# COMPACT_ATOMS: atom_id res chain seq x y z
N MET A 1 2.49 -15.45 14.79
CA MET A 1 3.70 -14.62 14.62
C MET A 1 4.02 -13.93 15.94
N ILE A 2 5.29 -13.76 16.29
CA ILE A 2 5.66 -12.90 17.42
C ILE A 2 5.62 -11.42 17.00
N TRP A 3 5.43 -10.51 17.96
CA TRP A 3 5.29 -9.07 17.68
C TRP A 3 6.51 -8.43 17.01
N ASP A 4 7.72 -8.93 17.27
CA ASP A 4 8.94 -8.42 16.63
C ASP A 4 8.91 -8.62 15.11
N ASN A 5 8.47 -9.78 14.63
CA ASN A 5 8.34 -10.02 13.19
C ASN A 5 7.36 -9.03 12.55
N VAL A 6 6.23 -8.77 13.21
CA VAL A 6 5.23 -7.79 12.72
C VAL A 6 5.83 -6.39 12.67
N ARG A 7 6.58 -5.98 13.70
CA ARG A 7 7.27 -4.67 13.73
C ARG A 7 8.25 -4.54 12.57
N VAL A 8 9.05 -5.56 12.29
CA VAL A 8 9.97 -5.57 11.16
C VAL A 8 9.21 -5.45 9.84
N MET A 9 8.17 -6.26 9.63
CA MET A 9 7.36 -6.22 8.40
C MET A 9 6.71 -4.85 8.14
N LEU A 10 6.27 -4.16 9.20
CA LEU A 10 5.71 -2.80 9.09
C LEU A 10 6.73 -1.78 8.57
N ASN A 11 8.03 -1.95 8.84
CA ASN A 11 9.07 -1.06 8.30
C ASN A 11 9.17 -1.16 6.77
N TYR A 12 8.79 -2.30 6.19
CA TYR A 12 8.71 -2.52 4.74
C TYR A 12 7.32 -2.21 4.15
N GLY A 13 6.41 -1.61 4.93
CA GLY A 13 5.11 -1.18 4.44
C GLY A 13 4.06 -2.29 4.35
N VAL A 14 4.27 -3.46 4.97
CA VAL A 14 3.24 -4.52 5.00
C VAL A 14 1.99 -4.04 5.76
N GLY A 15 0.81 -4.29 5.21
CA GLY A 15 -0.48 -3.95 5.85
C GLY A 15 -0.93 -4.95 6.92
N ILE A 16 -1.90 -4.56 7.74
CA ILE A 16 -2.50 -5.43 8.78
C ILE A 16 -4.03 -5.47 8.67
N ALA A 17 -4.61 -6.60 9.04
CA ALA A 17 -6.05 -6.80 9.09
C ALA A 17 -6.47 -7.56 10.36
N PHE A 18 -7.68 -7.26 10.84
CA PHE A 18 -8.38 -8.14 11.76
C PHE A 18 -8.75 -9.44 11.06
N HIS A 19 -8.79 -10.52 11.84
CA HIS A 19 -9.29 -11.82 11.41
C HIS A 19 -10.17 -12.37 12.54
N ASP A 20 -9.85 -13.53 13.11
CA ASP A 20 -10.43 -14.00 14.36
C ASP A 20 -10.13 -13.05 15.54
N VAL A 21 -11.07 -12.98 16.48
CA VAL A 21 -10.88 -12.34 17.78
C VAL A 21 -11.05 -13.37 18.89
N GLU A 22 -10.38 -13.15 20.02
CA GLU A 22 -10.34 -14.08 21.15
C GLU A 22 -11.65 -14.05 21.96
N THR A 23 -12.72 -14.60 21.39
CA THR A 23 -14.03 -14.75 22.05
C THR A 23 -14.62 -16.13 21.77
N GLU A 24 -15.29 -16.71 22.76
CA GLU A 24 -16.07 -17.95 22.58
C GLU A 24 -17.40 -17.69 21.87
N GLU A 25 -17.94 -16.48 21.99
CA GLU A 25 -19.23 -16.05 21.44
C GLU A 25 -19.08 -15.48 20.02
N VAL A 26 -18.49 -16.27 19.11
CA VAL A 26 -18.13 -15.84 17.73
C VAL A 26 -19.34 -15.54 16.83
N HIS A 27 -20.56 -15.79 17.28
CA HIS A 27 -21.81 -15.43 16.59
C HIS A 27 -22.57 -14.30 17.28
N ASN A 28 -22.01 -13.72 18.35
CA ASN A 28 -22.55 -12.56 19.03
C ASN A 28 -21.84 -11.29 18.53
N ILE A 29 -22.58 -10.45 17.81
CA ILE A 29 -22.05 -9.22 17.20
C ILE A 29 -21.45 -8.29 18.26
N ASP A 30 -22.12 -8.09 19.40
CA ASP A 30 -21.64 -7.20 20.47
C ASP A 30 -20.36 -7.75 21.12
N SER A 31 -20.28 -9.07 21.28
CA SER A 31 -19.06 -9.72 21.75
C SER A 31 -17.91 -9.48 20.77
N ILE A 32 -18.11 -9.72 19.48
CA ILE A 32 -17.08 -9.48 18.47
C ILE A 32 -16.64 -8.01 18.45
N VAL A 33 -17.57 -7.05 18.53
CA VAL A 33 -17.25 -5.61 18.58
C VAL A 33 -16.41 -5.26 19.83
N SER A 34 -16.76 -5.81 21.00
CA SER A 34 -15.96 -5.64 22.22
C SER A 34 -14.53 -6.14 22.02
N HIS A 35 -14.38 -7.30 21.39
CA HIS A 35 -13.06 -7.89 21.15
C HIS A 35 -12.27 -7.20 20.02
N TYR A 36 -12.91 -6.58 19.03
CA TYR A 36 -12.23 -5.67 18.12
C TYR A 36 -11.60 -4.47 18.85
N ASN A 37 -12.30 -3.89 19.85
CA ASN A 37 -11.73 -2.80 20.67
C ASN A 37 -10.51 -3.29 21.47
N ILE A 38 -10.60 -4.46 22.10
CA ILE A 38 -9.48 -5.07 22.85
C ILE A 38 -8.29 -5.31 21.91
N ALA A 39 -8.53 -5.93 20.76
CA ALA A 39 -7.49 -6.21 19.78
C ALA A 39 -6.87 -4.91 19.25
N GLN A 40 -7.66 -3.88 18.96
CA GLN A 40 -7.15 -2.57 18.54
C GLN A 40 -6.22 -1.94 19.59
N ASN A 41 -6.58 -2.03 20.88
CA ASN A 41 -5.74 -1.53 21.98
C ASN A 41 -4.41 -2.29 22.07
N ILE A 42 -4.44 -3.61 21.87
CA ILE A 42 -3.22 -4.43 21.84
C ILE A 42 -2.35 -4.05 20.64
N ILE A 43 -2.92 -3.97 19.44
CA ILE A 43 -2.22 -3.62 18.21
C ILE A 43 -1.54 -2.26 18.37
N THR A 44 -2.29 -1.23 18.78
CA THR A 44 -1.75 0.12 18.97
C THR A 44 -0.67 0.17 20.05
N SER A 45 -0.81 -0.58 21.15
CA SER A 45 0.21 -0.70 22.19
C SER A 45 1.50 -1.37 21.68
N LYS A 46 1.38 -2.46 20.92
CA LYS A 46 2.51 -3.27 20.46
C LYS A 46 3.22 -2.73 19.24
N LEU A 47 2.54 -1.89 18.45
CA LEU A 47 3.00 -1.37 17.16
C LEU A 47 3.10 0.16 17.13
N ASN A 48 3.49 0.77 18.26
CA ASN A 48 3.79 2.20 18.38
C ASN A 48 2.67 3.12 17.83
N GLY A 49 1.44 2.86 18.25
CA GLY A 49 0.26 3.62 17.84
C GLY A 49 -0.32 3.25 16.47
N ARG A 50 0.28 2.30 15.73
CA ARG A 50 -0.33 1.74 14.52
C ARG A 50 -1.66 1.07 14.87
N GLY A 51 -2.76 1.64 14.40
CA GLY A 51 -4.08 1.03 14.40
C GLY A 51 -4.39 0.23 13.13
N CYS A 52 -5.26 -0.76 13.27
CA CYS A 52 -5.77 -1.58 12.17
C CYS A 52 -7.08 -1.01 11.61
N LYS A 53 -7.30 -1.14 10.30
CA LYS A 53 -8.51 -0.66 9.62
C LYS A 53 -9.12 -1.63 8.60
N ILE A 54 -8.58 -2.84 8.48
CA ILE A 54 -9.04 -3.83 7.51
C ILE A 54 -9.61 -5.03 8.25
N LEU A 55 -10.70 -5.62 7.75
CA LEU A 55 -11.13 -6.97 8.14
C LEU A 55 -10.86 -7.94 6.99
N ALA A 56 -10.13 -9.00 7.28
CA ALA A 56 -10.19 -10.24 6.53
C ALA A 56 -11.19 -11.15 7.23
N GLU A 57 -12.33 -11.47 6.63
CA GLU A 57 -13.34 -12.31 7.25
C GLU A 57 -12.75 -13.69 7.61
N PRO A 58 -12.88 -14.14 8.87
CA PRO A 58 -12.49 -15.49 9.27
C PRO A 58 -13.62 -16.50 9.06
N ASN A 59 -13.23 -17.73 8.70
CA ASN A 59 -14.06 -18.94 8.78
C ASN A 59 -15.39 -18.90 8.00
N GLY A 60 -15.58 -18.00 7.05
CA GLY A 60 -16.88 -17.81 6.40
C GLY A 60 -17.94 -17.22 7.33
N ASN A 61 -17.55 -16.69 8.49
CA ASN A 61 -18.46 -16.19 9.51
C ASN A 61 -18.84 -14.73 9.24
N TYR A 62 -20.03 -14.55 8.67
CA TYR A 62 -20.55 -13.23 8.32
C TYR A 62 -20.83 -12.32 9.53
N ASP A 63 -20.91 -12.85 10.75
CA ASP A 63 -21.12 -12.02 11.94
C ASP A 63 -19.92 -11.12 12.23
N TYR A 64 -18.70 -11.52 11.83
CA TYR A 64 -17.51 -10.66 11.86
C TYR A 64 -17.67 -9.43 10.96
N VAL A 65 -18.28 -9.60 9.78
CA VAL A 65 -18.58 -8.50 8.85
C VAL A 65 -19.63 -7.57 9.45
N LYS A 66 -20.72 -8.12 10.02
CA LYS A 66 -21.76 -7.32 10.69
C LYS A 66 -21.18 -6.48 11.83
N ALA A 67 -20.33 -7.09 12.65
CA ALA A 67 -19.60 -6.40 13.72
C ALA A 67 -18.68 -5.30 13.15
N ALA A 68 -17.96 -5.58 12.06
CA ALA A 68 -17.08 -4.60 11.42
C ALA A 68 -17.84 -3.43 10.78
N LEU A 69 -19.07 -3.62 10.32
CA LEU A 69 -19.91 -2.54 9.79
C LEU A 69 -20.23 -1.49 10.87
N VAL A 70 -20.46 -1.91 12.12
CA VAL A 70 -20.75 -1.00 13.25
C VAL A 70 -19.51 -0.55 14.02
N TYR A 71 -18.37 -1.25 13.88
CA TYR A 71 -17.11 -0.85 14.48
C TYR A 71 -16.37 0.16 13.59
N ASN A 72 -16.45 1.44 13.94
CA ASN A 72 -15.97 2.56 13.11
C ASN A 72 -14.52 2.44 12.58
N PRO A 73 -13.52 1.96 13.35
CA PRO A 73 -12.14 1.87 12.87
C PRO A 73 -11.91 0.96 11.67
N ILE A 74 -12.74 -0.06 11.44
CA ILE A 74 -12.63 -0.91 10.25
C ILE A 74 -13.25 -0.17 9.06
N GLN A 75 -12.47 0.10 8.02
CA GLN A 75 -12.89 0.93 6.88
C GLN A 75 -13.01 0.15 5.58
N LEU A 76 -12.46 -1.06 5.49
CA LEU A 76 -12.59 -1.92 4.32
C LEU A 76 -12.53 -3.39 4.77
N MET A 77 -13.26 -4.25 4.08
CA MET A 77 -13.40 -5.65 4.45
C MET A 77 -13.26 -6.55 3.24
N THR A 78 -12.86 -7.81 3.45
CA THR A 78 -12.81 -8.83 2.42
C THR A 78 -13.32 -10.18 2.91
N ALA A 79 -13.95 -10.94 2.01
CA ALA A 79 -14.45 -12.29 2.26
C ALA A 79 -14.37 -13.12 0.98
N GLN A 80 -14.45 -14.46 1.12
CA GLN A 80 -14.58 -15.37 -0.01
C GLN A 80 -16.06 -15.52 -0.41
N ASN A 81 -16.85 -16.24 0.38
CA ASN A 81 -18.18 -16.70 -0.05
C ASN A 81 -19.31 -15.71 0.25
N ASN A 82 -19.13 -14.84 1.26
CA ASN A 82 -20.16 -13.90 1.69
C ASN A 82 -20.21 -12.60 0.86
N THR A 83 -19.44 -12.52 -0.22
CA THR A 83 -19.53 -11.44 -1.21
C THR A 83 -19.22 -11.96 -2.60
N LYS A 84 -19.84 -11.38 -3.61
CA LYS A 84 -19.45 -11.53 -5.02
C LYS A 84 -18.94 -10.21 -5.60
N ASP A 85 -18.78 -9.19 -4.77
CA ASP A 85 -18.35 -7.87 -5.19
C ASP A 85 -16.87 -7.91 -5.60
N THR A 86 -16.67 -8.08 -6.90
CA THR A 86 -15.34 -8.12 -7.52
C THR A 86 -14.90 -6.70 -7.82
N LEU A 87 -13.74 -6.33 -7.30
CA LEU A 87 -13.16 -5.03 -7.55
C LEU A 87 -12.66 -4.92 -8.99
N TYR A 88 -13.17 -3.93 -9.72
CA TYR A 88 -12.68 -3.52 -11.05
C TYR A 88 -12.07 -2.13 -10.93
N PRO A 89 -10.74 -1.97 -10.75
CA PRO A 89 -10.13 -0.69 -10.38
C PRO A 89 -10.53 0.50 -11.26
N PHE A 90 -10.59 0.30 -12.58
CA PHE A 90 -10.96 1.35 -13.55
C PHE A 90 -12.45 1.75 -13.52
N LYS A 91 -13.31 0.95 -12.88
CA LYS A 91 -14.74 1.23 -12.73
C LYS A 91 -15.09 1.84 -11.37
N VAL A 92 -14.11 2.04 -10.49
CA VAL A 92 -14.33 2.61 -9.16
C VAL A 92 -14.45 4.13 -9.24
N VAL A 93 -15.64 4.64 -8.90
CA VAL A 93 -15.99 6.08 -8.95
C VAL A 93 -16.30 6.69 -7.58
N SER A 94 -16.29 5.89 -6.52
CA SER A 94 -16.50 6.32 -5.13
C SER A 94 -15.43 5.71 -4.23
N ASP A 95 -15.30 6.22 -3.00
CA ASP A 95 -14.42 5.57 -2.04
C ASP A 95 -14.97 4.20 -1.62
N LEU A 96 -14.08 3.32 -1.17
CA LEU A 96 -14.41 1.94 -0.82
C LEU A 96 -14.81 1.77 0.65
N ASN A 97 -15.15 2.86 1.36
CA ASN A 97 -15.44 2.77 2.79
C ASN A 97 -16.57 1.77 3.08
N LYS A 98 -16.33 0.89 4.05
CA LYS A 98 -17.19 -0.21 4.49
C LYS A 98 -17.60 -1.20 3.39
N LYS A 99 -16.89 -1.26 2.25
CA LYS A 99 -17.11 -2.28 1.23
C LYS A 99 -16.62 -3.65 1.70
N LEU A 100 -17.28 -4.70 1.20
CA LEU A 100 -16.90 -6.10 1.39
C LEU A 100 -16.48 -6.69 0.05
N ILE A 101 -15.17 -6.72 -0.22
CA ILE A 101 -14.60 -7.08 -1.52
C ILE A 101 -14.26 -8.57 -1.56
N HIS A 102 -14.58 -9.23 -2.67
CA HIS A 102 -14.25 -10.63 -2.89
C HIS A 102 -12.72 -10.86 -2.93
N ARG A 103 -12.24 -11.92 -2.26
CA ARG A 103 -10.88 -12.46 -2.41
C ARG A 103 -10.92 -13.92 -2.84
N TYR A 104 -9.91 -14.32 -3.59
CA TYR A 104 -9.77 -15.67 -4.15
C TYR A 104 -8.91 -16.54 -3.24
N ASP A 105 -9.43 -17.71 -2.89
CA ASP A 105 -8.72 -18.74 -2.11
C ASP A 105 -8.35 -19.91 -3.02
N ASN A 106 -7.09 -19.97 -3.44
CA ASN A 106 -6.51 -21.10 -4.13
C ASN A 106 -5.32 -21.62 -3.33
N LYS A 107 -5.34 -22.91 -2.99
CA LYS A 107 -4.27 -23.53 -2.20
C LYS A 107 -2.95 -23.64 -2.96
N ASP A 108 -3.01 -23.79 -4.28
CA ASP A 108 -1.84 -23.79 -5.16
C ASP A 108 -1.69 -22.41 -5.79
N PRO A 109 -0.61 -21.66 -5.49
CA PRO A 109 -0.41 -20.33 -6.04
C PRO A 109 -0.26 -20.33 -7.58
N ASN A 110 0.10 -21.48 -8.19
CA ASN A 110 0.16 -21.59 -9.64
C ASN A 110 -1.21 -21.41 -10.32
N MET A 111 -2.31 -21.69 -9.60
CA MET A 111 -3.66 -21.43 -10.13
C MET A 111 -3.91 -19.94 -10.38
N TYR A 112 -3.25 -19.04 -9.65
CA TYR A 112 -3.35 -17.61 -9.90
C TYR A 112 -2.69 -17.19 -11.21
N ARG A 113 -1.70 -17.93 -11.71
CA ARG A 113 -1.04 -17.61 -13.00
C ARG A 113 -2.06 -17.63 -14.14
N SER A 114 -2.87 -18.69 -14.23
CA SER A 114 -3.94 -18.78 -15.24
C SER A 114 -4.97 -17.67 -15.07
N ILE A 115 -5.38 -17.37 -13.83
CA ILE A 115 -6.33 -16.27 -13.55
C ILE A 115 -5.76 -14.92 -14.02
N ILE A 116 -4.47 -14.67 -13.82
CA ILE A 116 -3.79 -13.45 -14.25
C ILE A 116 -3.74 -13.40 -15.77
N VAL A 117 -3.28 -14.46 -16.44
CA VAL A 117 -3.20 -14.53 -17.91
C VAL A 117 -4.56 -14.33 -18.56
N ASP A 118 -5.60 -14.99 -18.05
CA ASP A 118 -6.97 -14.86 -18.56
C ASP A 118 -7.51 -13.43 -18.38
N ASN A 119 -7.19 -12.80 -17.24
CA ASN A 119 -7.60 -11.41 -16.98
C ASN A 119 -6.90 -10.43 -17.93
N LEU A 120 -5.64 -10.70 -18.31
CA LEU A 120 -4.85 -9.84 -19.21
C LEU A 120 -5.34 -9.86 -20.66
N ILE A 121 -6.11 -10.88 -21.08
CA ILE A 121 -6.77 -10.93 -22.40
C ILE A 121 -7.74 -9.75 -22.58
N SER A 122 -8.35 -9.27 -21.48
CA SER A 122 -9.26 -8.14 -21.51
C SER A 122 -8.54 -6.79 -21.52
N ASP A 123 -9.18 -5.76 -22.10
CA ASP A 123 -8.75 -4.36 -21.99
C ASP A 123 -8.55 -3.96 -20.52
N ARG A 124 -7.55 -3.11 -20.23
CA ARG A 124 -7.17 -2.72 -18.86
C ARG A 124 -8.38 -2.22 -18.04
N GLU A 125 -9.31 -1.50 -18.66
CA GLU A 125 -10.50 -0.95 -18.04
C GLU A 125 -11.53 -2.01 -17.60
N LYS A 126 -11.42 -3.23 -18.14
CA LYS A 126 -12.29 -4.38 -17.84
C LYS A 126 -11.64 -5.38 -16.89
N ARG A 127 -10.34 -5.23 -16.60
CA ARG A 127 -9.59 -6.15 -15.72
C ARG A 127 -10.09 -6.04 -14.28
N LYS A 128 -10.25 -7.19 -13.64
CA LYS A 128 -10.51 -7.26 -12.19
C LYS A 128 -9.21 -7.19 -11.41
N ALA A 129 -9.25 -6.69 -10.17
CA ALA A 129 -8.16 -6.88 -9.23
C ALA A 129 -8.06 -8.37 -8.86
N ILE A 130 -6.85 -8.91 -8.86
CA ILE A 130 -6.59 -10.29 -8.42
C ILE A 130 -6.26 -10.26 -6.94
N HIS A 131 -7.30 -10.36 -6.09
CA HIS A 131 -7.13 -10.33 -4.64
C HIS A 131 -6.84 -11.75 -4.11
N VAL A 132 -5.57 -12.00 -3.80
CA VAL A 132 -5.05 -13.31 -3.40
C VAL A 132 -5.19 -13.51 -1.88
N LEU A 133 -5.64 -14.70 -1.47
CA LEU A 133 -5.58 -15.19 -0.09
C LEU A 133 -4.47 -16.22 0.03
N ALA A 134 -3.61 -16.08 1.04
CA ALA A 134 -2.66 -17.10 1.45
C ALA A 134 -2.89 -17.48 2.92
N HIS A 135 -2.82 -18.78 3.23
CA HIS A 135 -2.78 -19.28 4.62
C HIS A 135 -1.30 -19.48 5.02
N ALA A 136 -0.77 -20.68 4.77
CA ALA A 136 0.65 -20.97 4.87
C ALA A 136 1.32 -20.78 3.50
N THR A 137 2.51 -20.18 3.51
CA THR A 137 3.34 -19.98 2.31
C THR A 137 4.53 -20.92 2.33
N ASP A 138 4.90 -21.45 1.18
CA ASP A 138 6.00 -22.38 0.96
C ASP A 138 6.82 -21.97 -0.28
N TYR A 139 7.68 -22.87 -0.78
CA TYR A 139 8.49 -22.60 -1.98
C TYR A 139 7.65 -22.35 -3.24
N ASN A 140 6.43 -22.90 -3.34
CA ASN A 140 5.55 -22.63 -4.48
C ASN A 140 5.10 -21.17 -4.49
N TRP A 141 4.86 -20.59 -3.31
CA TRP A 141 4.57 -19.16 -3.18
C TRP A 141 5.76 -18.30 -3.57
N VAL A 142 6.97 -18.68 -3.17
CA VAL A 142 8.20 -17.96 -3.58
C VAL A 142 8.33 -17.96 -5.10
N SER A 143 8.20 -19.12 -5.75
CA SER A 143 8.27 -19.23 -7.22
C SER A 143 7.13 -18.49 -7.92
N PHE A 144 5.94 -18.39 -7.31
CA PHE A 144 4.86 -17.59 -7.86
C PHE A 144 5.16 -16.09 -7.79
N LEU A 145 5.69 -15.59 -6.67
CA LEU A 145 6.06 -14.18 -6.52
C LEU A 145 7.23 -13.79 -7.43
N GLU A 146 8.23 -14.66 -7.58
CA GLU A 146 9.32 -14.50 -8.55
C GLU A 146 8.77 -14.42 -9.98
N TRP A 147 7.86 -15.32 -10.36
CA TRP A 147 7.22 -15.26 -11.68
C TRP A 147 6.45 -13.96 -11.92
N ILE A 148 5.77 -13.40 -10.90
CA ILE A 148 5.12 -12.09 -11.06
C ILE A 148 6.15 -10.99 -11.34
N ASN A 149 7.26 -10.98 -10.61
CA ASN A 149 8.35 -10.02 -10.84
C ASN A 149 8.89 -10.13 -12.27
N ASP A 150 9.21 -11.36 -12.69
CA ASP A 150 9.88 -11.63 -13.97
C ASP A 150 8.96 -11.37 -15.18
N GLN A 151 7.65 -11.47 -15.01
CA GLN A 151 6.69 -11.24 -16.10
C GLN A 151 6.13 -9.82 -16.11
N TYR A 152 5.76 -9.29 -14.94
CA TYR A 152 4.97 -8.06 -14.84
C TYR A 152 5.54 -7.01 -13.89
N GLY A 153 6.59 -7.34 -13.14
CA GLY A 153 7.29 -6.43 -12.25
C GLY A 153 8.55 -5.85 -12.88
N LYS A 154 9.54 -5.56 -12.02
CA LYS A 154 10.77 -4.86 -12.39
C LYS A 154 11.56 -5.55 -13.51
N ASP A 155 11.61 -6.89 -13.47
CA ASP A 155 12.37 -7.68 -14.45
C ASP A 155 11.50 -8.13 -15.64
N GLY A 156 10.23 -7.70 -15.67
CA GLY A 156 9.26 -7.93 -16.72
C GLY A 156 8.83 -6.65 -17.44
N ASP A 157 7.51 -6.49 -17.65
CA ASP A 157 6.94 -5.33 -18.35
C ASP A 157 6.58 -4.14 -17.44
N ASP A 158 6.84 -4.24 -16.13
CA ASP A 158 6.55 -3.24 -15.10
C ASP A 158 5.08 -2.73 -15.12
N SER A 159 4.13 -3.60 -15.49
CA SER A 159 2.70 -3.27 -15.59
C SER A 159 1.88 -3.57 -14.33
N VAL A 160 2.44 -4.27 -13.35
CA VAL A 160 1.72 -4.68 -12.14
C VAL A 160 1.90 -3.67 -10.99
N TRP A 161 0.78 -3.35 -10.33
CA TRP A 161 0.83 -2.81 -8.98
C TRP A 161 0.40 -3.92 -8.00
N PHE A 162 1.29 -4.25 -7.06
CA PHE A 162 1.07 -5.28 -6.04
C PHE A 162 1.02 -4.64 -4.64
N PRO A 163 -0.06 -3.90 -4.29
CA PRO A 163 -0.19 -3.26 -2.99
C PRO A 163 -0.80 -4.20 -1.95
N SER A 164 -0.70 -3.81 -0.69
CA SER A 164 -1.63 -4.30 0.32
C SER A 164 -3.05 -3.75 0.06
N MET A 165 -4.08 -4.44 0.58
CA MET A 165 -5.46 -3.92 0.51
C MET A 165 -5.60 -2.55 1.19
N GLU A 166 -4.80 -2.31 2.22
CA GLU A 166 -4.75 -1.07 2.99
C GLU A 166 -4.23 0.10 2.17
N GLU A 167 -3.11 -0.08 1.47
CA GLU A 167 -2.51 0.92 0.59
C GLU A 167 -3.43 1.25 -0.59
N TYR A 168 -4.01 0.22 -1.23
CA TYR A 168 -4.97 0.44 -2.33
C TYR A 168 -6.19 1.24 -1.87
N TYR A 169 -6.71 0.96 -0.67
CA TYR A 169 -7.83 1.70 -0.08
C TYR A 169 -7.50 3.18 0.10
N GLU A 170 -6.33 3.49 0.68
CA GLU A 170 -5.91 4.88 0.89
C GLU A 170 -5.69 5.61 -0.43
N TYR A 171 -5.04 4.96 -1.40
CA TYR A 171 -4.85 5.53 -2.73
C TYR A 171 -6.20 5.83 -3.42
N ASN A 172 -7.15 4.89 -3.34
CA ASN A 172 -8.52 5.11 -3.82
C ASN A 172 -9.16 6.30 -3.10
N TYR A 173 -9.03 6.40 -1.78
CA TYR A 173 -9.56 7.52 -1.00
C TYR A 173 -8.96 8.85 -1.45
N TYR A 174 -7.63 8.94 -1.61
CA TYR A 174 -6.97 10.15 -2.10
C TYR A 174 -7.42 10.49 -3.53
N ARG A 175 -7.57 9.52 -4.42
CA ARG A 175 -8.06 9.74 -5.79
C ARG A 175 -9.47 10.35 -5.80
N ILE A 176 -10.34 9.96 -4.87
CA ILE A 176 -11.72 10.44 -4.79
C ILE A 176 -11.82 11.79 -4.08
N HIS A 177 -11.05 12.00 -3.01
CA HIS A 177 -11.25 13.11 -2.07
C HIS A 177 -10.21 14.22 -2.17
N SER A 178 -9.09 14.01 -2.88
CA SER A 178 -8.08 15.05 -3.02
C SER A 178 -8.55 16.17 -3.95
N LYS A 179 -8.09 17.38 -3.68
CA LYS A 179 -8.33 18.55 -4.53
C LYS A 179 -7.01 19.07 -5.07
N ILE A 180 -6.97 19.31 -6.37
CA ILE A 180 -5.80 19.85 -7.07
C ILE A 180 -6.15 21.26 -7.53
N GLU A 181 -5.35 22.23 -7.12
CA GLU A 181 -5.40 23.61 -7.57
C GLU A 181 -4.12 23.90 -8.37
N THR A 182 -4.27 24.55 -9.53
CA THR A 182 -3.13 24.93 -10.37
C THR A 182 -3.12 26.43 -10.63
N ALA A 183 -1.92 27.00 -10.75
CA ALA A 183 -1.71 28.38 -11.15
C ALA A 183 -0.48 28.46 -12.06
N ILE A 184 -0.58 29.26 -13.13
CA ILE A 184 0.51 29.45 -14.09
C ILE A 184 0.94 30.92 -14.04
N ASN A 185 2.24 31.15 -13.89
CA ASN A 185 2.85 32.47 -14.04
C ASN A 185 4.09 32.36 -14.93
N GLY A 186 3.97 32.83 -16.18
CA GLY A 186 5.02 32.65 -17.18
C GLY A 186 5.33 31.17 -17.42
N ASN A 187 6.56 30.75 -17.14
CA ASN A 187 7.03 29.38 -17.26
C ASN A 187 6.92 28.56 -15.95
N ILE A 188 6.26 29.09 -14.93
CA ILE A 188 6.09 28.42 -13.63
C ILE A 188 4.67 27.87 -13.51
N LEU A 189 4.56 26.54 -13.39
CA LEU A 189 3.33 25.86 -12.98
C LEU A 189 3.41 25.56 -11.48
N LYS A 190 2.52 26.18 -10.70
CA LYS A 190 2.31 25.87 -9.29
C LYS A 190 1.16 24.89 -9.15
N ILE A 191 1.40 23.80 -8.44
CA ILE A 191 0.40 22.76 -8.14
C ILE A 191 0.25 22.71 -6.63
N LYS A 192 -0.99 22.77 -6.13
CA LYS A 192 -1.32 22.59 -4.73
C LYS A 192 -2.31 21.44 -4.61
N ILE A 193 -1.93 20.43 -3.84
CA ILE A 193 -2.74 19.23 -3.63
C ILE A 193 -3.18 19.19 -2.17
N ARG A 194 -4.49 19.14 -1.95
CA ARG A 194 -5.05 18.86 -0.62
C ARG A 194 -5.41 17.38 -0.56
N MET A 195 -4.67 16.61 0.23
CA MET A 195 -4.90 15.18 0.47
C MET A 195 -5.52 14.97 1.85
N PRO A 196 -6.85 14.79 1.97
CA PRO A 196 -7.45 14.45 3.25
C PRO A 196 -7.11 13.01 3.64
N ALA A 197 -6.77 12.79 4.90
CA ALA A 197 -6.49 11.47 5.46
C ALA A 197 -7.63 11.04 6.40
N GLY A 198 -8.01 9.76 6.32
CA GLY A 198 -8.94 9.14 7.25
C GLY A 198 -8.25 8.66 8.53
N GLN A 199 -9.04 8.10 9.45
CA GLN A 199 -8.52 7.41 10.63
C GLN A 199 -7.57 6.28 10.20
N TYR A 200 -6.40 6.20 10.84
CA TYR A 200 -5.39 5.16 10.58
C TYR A 200 -4.93 5.11 9.13
N PHE A 201 -4.68 6.25 8.48
CA PHE A 201 -4.02 6.31 7.17
C PHE A 201 -2.49 6.36 7.34
N TYR A 202 -1.77 5.60 6.51
CA TYR A 202 -0.33 5.40 6.64
C TYR A 202 0.45 5.34 5.33
N TYR A 203 -0.24 5.36 4.18
CA TYR A 203 0.37 5.36 2.84
C TYR A 203 0.01 6.66 2.13
N PRO A 204 0.45 7.84 2.62
CA PRO A 204 0.10 9.15 2.05
C PRO A 204 0.91 9.44 0.78
N SER A 205 0.80 8.56 -0.21
CA SER A 205 1.47 8.65 -1.50
C SER A 205 0.46 8.65 -2.65
N ILE A 206 0.72 9.49 -3.65
CA ILE A 206 -0.09 9.59 -4.87
C ILE A 206 0.78 9.74 -6.10
N THR A 207 0.18 9.42 -7.24
CA THR A 207 0.75 9.70 -8.56
C THR A 207 -0.09 10.78 -9.26
N LEU A 208 0.57 11.83 -9.74
CA LEU A 208 -0.05 12.92 -10.51
C LEU A 208 0.49 12.93 -11.94
N ASN A 209 -0.40 12.82 -12.92
CA ASN A 209 -0.02 12.89 -14.34
C ASN A 209 -0.19 14.32 -14.88
N LEU A 210 0.91 14.90 -15.35
CA LEU A 210 0.98 16.19 -16.03
C LEU A 210 0.97 15.99 -17.54
N LYS A 211 -0.20 16.12 -18.16
CA LYS A 211 -0.33 16.00 -19.61
C LYS A 211 0.32 17.19 -20.34
N GLY A 212 1.03 16.91 -21.44
CA GLY A 212 1.59 17.93 -22.33
C GLY A 212 2.92 18.55 -21.87
N ILE A 213 3.41 18.17 -20.69
CA ILE A 213 4.73 18.56 -20.18
C ILE A 213 5.61 17.31 -20.18
N ARG A 214 6.67 17.30 -20.97
CA ARG A 214 7.68 16.24 -20.95
C ARG A 214 8.74 16.53 -19.88
N ALA A 215 9.33 15.49 -19.30
CA ALA A 215 10.28 15.60 -18.21
C ALA A 215 11.52 16.41 -18.62
N GLU A 216 12.00 16.26 -19.85
CA GLU A 216 13.11 17.01 -20.43
C GLU A 216 12.86 18.52 -20.55
N ASN A 217 11.59 18.95 -20.54
CA ASN A 217 11.21 20.36 -20.60
C ASN A 217 11.08 21.00 -19.22
N ILE A 218 11.32 20.24 -18.13
CA ILE A 218 11.24 20.73 -16.77
C ILE A 218 12.63 21.18 -16.32
N GLN A 219 12.84 22.49 -16.19
CA GLN A 219 14.11 23.04 -15.72
C GLN A 219 14.39 22.72 -14.25
N SER A 220 13.37 22.76 -13.40
CA SER A 220 13.47 22.44 -11.98
C SER A 220 12.10 22.15 -11.39
N ILE A 221 12.10 21.41 -10.27
CA ILE A 221 10.91 21.18 -9.45
C ILE A 221 11.25 21.59 -8.02
N GLN A 222 10.36 22.36 -7.41
CA GLN A 222 10.43 22.72 -5.99
C GLN A 222 9.22 22.11 -5.29
N THR A 223 9.47 21.42 -4.18
CA THR A 223 8.45 20.79 -3.33
C THR A 223 8.49 21.43 -1.94
N ASP A 224 7.36 21.40 -1.24
CA ASP A 224 7.31 21.80 0.17
C ASP A 224 7.86 20.70 1.09
N ASP A 225 8.04 21.02 2.38
CA ASP A 225 8.64 20.11 3.35
C ASP A 225 7.74 18.95 3.76
N VAL A 226 6.43 19.03 3.47
CA VAL A 226 5.51 17.90 3.74
C VAL A 226 5.74 16.75 2.75
N ILE A 227 6.22 17.04 1.54
CA ILE A 227 6.68 16.01 0.61
C ILE A 227 8.05 15.52 1.09
N THR A 228 8.11 14.25 1.47
CA THR A 228 9.31 13.58 1.98
C THR A 228 9.97 12.68 0.92
N GLY A 229 9.16 12.12 0.01
CA GLY A 229 9.61 11.35 -1.14
C GLY A 229 9.09 11.95 -2.44
N PHE A 230 9.93 11.97 -3.47
CA PHE A 230 9.55 12.54 -4.76
C PHE A 230 10.34 11.90 -5.90
N SER A 231 9.63 11.45 -6.93
CA SER A 231 10.21 11.04 -8.21
C SER A 231 9.33 11.48 -9.37
N TYR A 232 9.92 11.62 -10.55
CA TYR A 232 9.18 11.98 -11.75
C TYR A 232 9.85 11.43 -13.00
N GLY A 233 9.06 11.25 -14.05
CA GLY A 233 9.54 10.73 -15.33
C GLY A 233 8.49 10.84 -16.42
N ASN A 234 8.89 10.63 -17.67
CA ASN A 234 7.96 10.64 -18.79
C ASN A 234 6.94 9.50 -18.66
N TYR A 235 5.66 9.81 -18.89
CA TYR A 235 4.57 8.85 -18.92
C TYR A 235 3.51 9.27 -19.94
N GLU A 236 3.14 8.36 -20.84
CA GLU A 236 2.20 8.61 -21.95
C GLU A 236 2.54 9.92 -22.72
N GLU A 237 1.64 10.91 -22.73
CA GLU A 237 1.76 12.21 -23.41
C GLU A 237 2.35 13.31 -22.51
N GLY A 238 2.98 12.96 -21.40
CA GLY A 238 3.47 13.95 -20.44
C GLY A 238 4.45 13.40 -19.41
N THR A 239 4.36 13.91 -18.18
CA THR A 239 5.21 13.57 -17.05
C THR A 239 4.36 13.05 -15.89
N MET A 240 4.78 11.94 -15.30
CA MET A 240 4.25 11.44 -14.04
C MET A 240 5.07 11.99 -12.87
N LEU A 241 4.40 12.42 -11.81
CA LEU A 241 5.00 12.78 -10.53
C LEU A 241 4.53 11.80 -9.46
N ASN A 242 5.45 11.10 -8.80
CA ASN A 242 5.17 10.30 -7.61
C ASN A 242 5.52 11.11 -6.38
N ILE A 243 4.53 11.31 -5.52
CA ILE A 243 4.59 12.21 -4.36
C ILE A 243 4.32 11.38 -3.13
N ASP A 244 5.25 11.38 -2.17
CA ASP A 244 5.13 10.70 -0.89
C ASP A 244 5.24 11.72 0.25
N CYS A 245 4.23 11.75 1.11
CA CYS A 245 4.11 12.62 2.27
C CYS A 245 4.27 11.87 3.60
N TYR A 246 4.88 10.68 3.60
CA TYR A 246 5.09 9.88 4.80
C TYR A 246 6.11 10.57 5.71
N LYS A 247 5.60 11.23 6.75
CA LYS A 247 6.37 12.09 7.66
C LYS A 247 7.60 11.45 8.32
N TYR A 248 7.69 10.12 8.36
CA TYR A 248 8.83 9.39 8.94
C TYR A 248 9.71 8.69 7.89
N LEU A 249 9.63 9.09 6.62
CA LEU A 249 10.38 8.44 5.55
C LEU A 249 11.89 8.61 5.73
N TYR A 250 12.34 9.78 6.19
CA TYR A 250 13.76 10.02 6.50
C TYR A 250 14.24 9.14 7.65
N GLU A 251 13.49 9.08 8.74
CA GLU A 251 13.80 8.26 9.91
C GLU A 251 13.86 6.77 9.54
N ARG A 252 13.01 6.32 8.62
CA ARG A 252 13.06 4.96 8.07
C ARG A 252 14.34 4.74 7.26
N ALA A 253 14.69 5.65 6.36
CA ALA A 253 15.95 5.55 5.60
C ALA A 253 17.18 5.57 6.52
N LEU A 254 17.17 6.42 7.56
CA LEU A 254 18.20 6.48 8.58
C LEU A 254 18.31 5.16 9.34
N PHE A 255 17.19 4.58 9.77
CA PHE A 255 17.17 3.29 10.46
C PHE A 255 17.89 2.19 9.65
N PHE A 256 17.56 2.03 8.36
CA PHE A 256 18.20 1.02 7.53
C PHE A 256 19.67 1.35 7.22
N SER A 257 20.01 2.63 7.09
CA SER A 257 21.41 3.07 7.00
C SER A 257 22.21 2.67 8.24
N GLU A 258 21.64 2.84 9.43
CA GLU A 258 22.26 2.45 10.70
C GLU A 258 22.39 0.93 10.85
N GLN A 259 21.41 0.16 10.38
CA GLN A 259 21.52 -1.31 10.33
C GLN A 259 22.69 -1.75 9.44
N TYR A 260 22.84 -1.15 8.26
CA TYR A 260 23.99 -1.41 7.38
C TYR A 260 25.32 -1.02 8.03
N LEU A 261 25.42 0.16 8.64
CA LEU A 261 26.65 0.61 9.30
C LEU A 261 27.04 -0.30 10.48
N ALA A 262 26.06 -0.84 11.21
CA ALA A 262 26.30 -1.77 12.30
C ALA A 262 26.66 -3.18 11.79
N ASN A 263 26.13 -3.58 10.64
CA ASN A 263 26.37 -4.89 10.03
C ASN A 263 26.38 -4.80 8.48
N PRO A 264 27.54 -4.58 7.85
CA PRO A 264 27.65 -4.24 6.43
C PRO A 264 27.55 -5.46 5.51
N THR A 265 26.37 -6.08 5.46
CA THR A 265 26.04 -7.14 4.51
C THR A 265 25.48 -6.57 3.21
N ASP A 266 25.48 -7.36 2.14
CA ASP A 266 24.87 -6.99 0.85
C ASP A 266 23.37 -6.71 1.00
N ASP A 267 22.65 -7.54 1.76
CA ASP A 267 21.22 -7.34 2.02
C ASP A 267 20.93 -6.03 2.76
N ASN A 268 21.70 -5.72 3.81
CA ASN A 268 21.53 -4.46 4.53
C ASN A 268 21.89 -3.25 3.67
N SER A 269 22.89 -3.38 2.78
CA SER A 269 23.25 -2.34 1.81
C SER A 269 22.09 -2.07 0.85
N LYS A 270 21.48 -3.14 0.30
CA LYS A 270 20.33 -3.05 -0.60
C LYS A 270 19.13 -2.39 0.08
N ASP A 271 18.83 -2.76 1.33
CA ASP A 271 17.75 -2.14 2.10
C ASP A 271 18.02 -0.65 2.37
N ALA A 272 19.23 -0.30 2.84
CA ALA A 272 19.62 1.09 3.05
C ALA A 272 19.48 1.90 1.77
N PHE A 273 20.04 1.41 0.65
CA PHE A 273 19.96 2.06 -0.64
C PHE A 273 18.52 2.19 -1.13
N TYR A 274 17.68 1.16 -0.95
CA TYR A 274 16.26 1.19 -1.31
C TYR A 274 15.51 2.32 -0.59
N PHE A 275 15.61 2.41 0.74
CA PHE A 275 14.89 3.44 1.50
C PHE A 275 15.47 4.85 1.31
N ILE A 276 16.78 5.01 1.13
CA ILE A 276 17.37 6.32 0.81
C ILE A 276 16.85 6.84 -0.54
N ASN A 277 16.70 5.95 -1.53
CA ASN A 277 16.24 6.35 -2.87
C ASN A 277 14.75 6.71 -2.94
N GLN A 278 13.96 6.40 -1.91
CA GLN A 278 12.58 6.89 -1.78
C GLN A 278 12.53 8.38 -1.39
N LEU A 279 13.58 8.91 -0.77
CA LEU A 279 13.63 10.31 -0.35
C LEU A 279 13.71 11.25 -1.56
N LYS A 280 13.05 12.40 -1.44
CA LYS A 280 13.27 13.52 -2.36
C LYS A 280 14.72 14.00 -2.28
N GLU A 281 15.20 14.59 -3.37
CA GLU A 281 16.53 15.20 -3.41
C GLU A 281 16.68 16.26 -2.32
N SER A 282 17.73 16.10 -1.51
CA SER A 282 18.03 16.96 -0.36
C SER A 282 19.46 16.72 0.16
N ASP A 283 20.00 17.67 0.91
CA ASP A 283 21.31 17.50 1.57
C ASP A 283 21.32 16.29 2.52
N LYS A 284 20.20 16.03 3.19
CA LYS A 284 20.00 14.89 4.08
C LYS A 284 20.05 13.55 3.33
N LYS A 285 19.44 13.46 2.14
CA LYS A 285 19.54 12.26 1.29
C LYS A 285 21.00 12.03 0.88
N ASN A 286 21.68 13.08 0.40
CA ASN A 286 23.07 13.01 -0.01
C ASN A 286 24.01 12.66 1.16
N GLU A 287 23.71 13.09 2.38
CA GLU A 287 24.44 12.68 3.57
C GLU A 287 24.29 11.18 3.85
N LEU A 288 23.08 10.64 3.78
CA LEU A 288 22.86 9.21 3.97
C LEU A 288 23.59 8.38 2.90
N LEU A 289 23.52 8.78 1.62
CA LEU A 289 24.27 8.14 0.53
C LEU A 289 25.78 8.12 0.84
N ARG A 290 26.37 9.27 1.20
CA ARG A 290 27.79 9.33 1.57
C ARG A 290 28.15 8.44 2.74
N ARG A 291 27.28 8.34 3.75
CA ARG A 291 27.50 7.48 4.92
C ARG A 291 27.57 6.00 4.52
N ILE A 292 26.82 5.58 3.51
CA ILE A 292 26.81 4.19 3.03
C ILE A 292 27.70 3.94 1.80
N GLY A 293 28.54 4.92 1.42
CA GLY A 293 29.57 4.76 0.38
C GLY A 293 29.15 5.14 -1.05
N TYR A 294 28.10 5.95 -1.22
CA TYR A 294 27.59 6.43 -2.51
C TYR A 294 27.69 7.97 -2.66
#